data_AF-A0A5C6QK97-F1
#
_entry.id   AF-A0A5C6QK97-F1
#
_cell.length_a   1.000
_cell.length_b   1.000
_cell.length_c   1.000
_cell.angle_alpha   90.00
_cell.angle_beta   90.00
_cell.angle_gamma   90.00
#
_symmetry.space_group_name_H-M   'P 1'
#
loop_
_entity.id
_entity.type
_entity.pdbx_description
1 polymer ?
#
loop_
_entity_poly.entity_id
_entity_poly.type
_entity_poly.pdbx_seq_one_letter_code
_entity_poly.pdbx_strand_id
1 'polypeptide(L)'
;MNISIDKVFSFMIVLAYFSFGQFYFFNFFGLSLVVKTIISVSTILGFTFILFNDELFKKPNKFIFCLLFFSVYGFSLILSPSFTYLYSIEIIIMFTISVFILYVNEYHLDKIINYIIKISLLFALGAIFVSLIYSFIPTLYNQNSVYLVSSETSNNYVATLSILDYLGLPSQGGLNLFGFTLQKVKSFSSEPSAALSLFYPALILILLKYSVLKESNYKVLALSVFILFFIFSLLGILIFLLSFVITILFKLKDKIVIFIITIIATIFFTTLISEMDNVVQLITGTGAEYNFTLMSEKRNSTLTRLTSFWDAISTIKNMPFGGSGQTSMTSLFLQVGLSGGVIAMLLYLIFILSLYFKSISVFKASNSIKFKFGLTLMISVLLVTFSLTAYGWATIQGVIAFSLFYRVISDLDIYSAPEKI
;
A
#
# COMPACT_ATOMS: atom_id res chain seq x y z
N MET A 1 -9.96 -33.85 14.56
CA MET A 1 -9.31 -32.54 14.78
C MET A 1 -10.08 -31.51 13.96
N ASN A 2 -11.01 -30.75 14.55
CA ASN A 2 -11.81 -29.77 13.80
C ASN A 2 -10.96 -28.52 13.53
N ILE A 3 -10.40 -28.44 12.33
CA ILE A 3 -9.78 -27.21 11.84
C ILE A 3 -10.93 -26.26 11.50
N SER A 4 -11.08 -25.17 12.25
CA SER A 4 -12.10 -24.17 11.95
C SER A 4 -11.77 -23.44 10.65
N ILE A 5 -12.79 -23.21 9.81
CA ILE A 5 -12.68 -22.51 8.51
C ILE A 5 -11.91 -21.19 8.66
N ASP A 6 -12.20 -20.46 9.73
CA ASP A 6 -11.57 -19.16 10.02
C ASP A 6 -10.05 -19.26 10.21
N LYS A 7 -9.54 -20.36 10.78
CA LYS A 7 -8.09 -20.57 10.97
C LYS A 7 -7.37 -20.74 9.64
N VAL A 8 -7.94 -21.59 8.77
CA VAL A 8 -7.37 -21.85 7.44
C VAL A 8 -7.41 -20.57 6.62
N PHE A 9 -8.57 -19.91 6.57
CA PHE A 9 -8.73 -18.75 5.72
C PHE A 9 -7.92 -17.54 6.22
N SER A 10 -7.75 -17.36 7.53
CA SER A 10 -6.82 -16.36 8.08
C SER A 10 -5.39 -16.56 7.61
N PHE A 11 -4.91 -17.81 7.55
CA PHE A 11 -3.58 -18.12 7.02
C PHE A 11 -3.51 -17.85 5.52
N MET A 12 -4.58 -18.17 4.77
CA MET A 12 -4.65 -17.89 3.34
C MET A 12 -4.63 -16.40 3.02
N ILE A 13 -5.22 -15.54 3.86
CA ILE A 13 -5.14 -14.08 3.71
C ILE A 13 -3.70 -13.59 3.86
N VAL A 14 -2.96 -14.13 4.84
CA VAL A 14 -1.55 -13.78 5.03
C VAL A 14 -0.73 -14.21 3.82
N LEU A 15 -0.94 -15.43 3.31
CA LEU A 15 -0.29 -15.87 2.07
C LEU A 15 -0.67 -14.96 0.90
N ALA A 16 -1.96 -14.63 0.74
CA ALA A 16 -2.43 -13.75 -0.33
C ALA A 16 -1.75 -12.39 -0.33
N TYR A 17 -1.53 -11.81 0.86
CA TYR A 17 -0.81 -10.54 1.04
C TYR A 17 0.63 -10.58 0.49
N PHE A 18 1.31 -11.74 0.55
CA PHE A 18 2.69 -11.92 0.07
C PHE A 18 2.78 -12.75 -1.22
N SER A 19 1.66 -13.12 -1.85
CA SER A 19 1.65 -13.94 -3.08
C SER A 19 1.02 -13.21 -4.25
N PHE A 20 0.09 -12.29 -4.00
CA PHE A 20 -0.56 -11.51 -5.02
C PHE A 20 -0.05 -10.08 -5.01
N GLY A 21 0.32 -9.58 -6.17
CA GLY A 21 0.86 -8.23 -6.35
C GLY A 21 2.24 -8.26 -7.01
N GLN A 22 2.96 -7.17 -6.86
CA GLN A 22 4.29 -6.99 -7.43
C GLN A 22 5.40 -7.55 -6.52
N PHE A 23 5.12 -8.65 -5.81
CA PHE A 23 6.01 -9.25 -4.82
C PHE A 23 6.38 -10.68 -5.24
N TYR A 24 7.69 -10.95 -5.34
CA TYR A 24 8.24 -12.08 -6.08
C TYR A 24 8.84 -13.18 -5.19
N PHE A 25 8.62 -13.14 -3.88
CA PHE A 25 9.21 -14.11 -2.96
C PHE A 25 8.94 -15.56 -3.38
N PHE A 26 7.69 -15.89 -3.71
CA PHE A 26 7.34 -17.23 -4.17
C PHE A 26 7.81 -17.55 -5.60
N ASN A 27 8.11 -16.53 -6.41
CA ASN A 27 8.64 -16.71 -7.76
C ASN A 27 10.08 -17.25 -7.72
N PHE A 28 10.87 -16.88 -6.71
CA PHE A 28 12.24 -17.42 -6.52
C PHE A 28 12.28 -18.92 -6.25
N PHE A 29 11.20 -19.47 -5.69
CA PHE A 29 11.09 -20.89 -5.41
C PHE A 29 10.29 -21.64 -6.50
N GLY A 30 9.83 -20.94 -7.55
CA GLY A 30 8.93 -21.53 -8.55
C GLY A 30 7.55 -21.92 -7.98
N LEU A 31 7.19 -21.41 -6.81
CA LEU A 31 5.96 -21.76 -6.08
C LEU A 31 4.81 -20.78 -6.32
N SER A 32 5.04 -19.68 -7.04
CA SER A 32 4.06 -18.60 -7.22
C SER A 32 2.72 -19.10 -7.76
N LEU A 33 2.73 -19.87 -8.86
CA LEU A 33 1.51 -20.43 -9.43
C LEU A 33 0.80 -21.36 -8.45
N VAL A 34 1.54 -22.26 -7.80
CA VAL A 34 1.00 -23.23 -6.82
C VAL A 34 0.31 -22.50 -5.67
N VAL A 35 0.95 -21.49 -5.10
CA VAL A 35 0.40 -20.73 -3.98
C VAL A 35 -0.83 -19.93 -4.41
N LYS A 36 -0.79 -19.28 -5.59
CA LYS A 36 -1.96 -18.58 -6.14
C LYS A 36 -3.13 -19.53 -6.36
N THR A 37 -2.90 -20.72 -6.92
CA THR A 37 -3.95 -21.75 -7.09
C THR A 37 -4.54 -22.19 -5.75
N ILE A 38 -3.71 -22.45 -4.73
CA ILE A 38 -4.18 -22.83 -3.39
C ILE A 38 -5.08 -21.73 -2.81
N ILE A 39 -4.69 -20.47 -2.94
CA ILE A 39 -5.48 -19.33 -2.45
C ILE A 39 -6.79 -19.22 -3.22
N SER A 40 -6.75 -19.33 -4.55
CA SER A 40 -7.96 -19.32 -5.40
C SER A 40 -8.95 -20.40 -4.98
N VAL A 41 -8.50 -21.65 -4.79
CA VAL A 41 -9.38 -22.74 -4.32
C VAL A 41 -9.89 -22.46 -2.91
N SER A 42 -9.04 -21.92 -2.03
CA SER A 42 -9.42 -21.58 -0.65
C SER A 42 -10.48 -20.48 -0.56
N THR A 43 -10.71 -19.69 -1.61
CA THR A 43 -11.82 -18.73 -1.63
C THR A 43 -13.18 -19.38 -1.53
N ILE A 44 -13.33 -20.65 -1.93
CA ILE A 44 -14.56 -21.41 -1.71
C ILE A 44 -14.88 -21.46 -0.21
N LEU A 45 -13.86 -21.67 0.64
CA LEU A 45 -14.02 -21.65 2.09
C LEU A 45 -14.42 -20.26 2.60
N GLY A 46 -13.78 -19.21 2.07
CA GLY A 46 -14.17 -17.83 2.38
C GLY A 46 -15.62 -17.53 1.98
N PHE A 47 -16.08 -18.05 0.84
CA PHE A 47 -17.46 -17.90 0.39
C PHE A 47 -18.44 -18.65 1.31
N THR A 48 -18.10 -19.86 1.76
CA THR A 48 -18.92 -20.56 2.77
C THR A 48 -19.02 -19.77 4.08
N PHE A 49 -17.94 -19.14 4.54
CA PHE A 49 -17.98 -18.25 5.71
C PHE A 49 -18.96 -17.09 5.49
N ILE A 50 -18.98 -16.48 4.31
CA ILE A 50 -19.91 -15.39 3.97
C ILE A 50 -21.37 -15.86 4.03
N LEU A 51 -21.67 -17.04 3.48
CA LEU A 51 -23.04 -17.56 3.45
C LEU A 51 -23.59 -17.89 4.84
N PHE A 52 -22.75 -18.36 5.76
CA PHE A 52 -23.17 -18.87 7.07
C PHE A 52 -22.89 -17.92 8.24
N ASN A 53 -22.36 -16.72 8.00
CA ASN A 53 -22.09 -15.76 9.08
C ASN A 53 -23.28 -14.82 9.31
N ASP A 54 -24.07 -15.12 10.34
CA ASP A 54 -25.23 -14.33 10.77
C ASP A 54 -24.92 -12.85 11.08
N GLU A 55 -23.67 -12.51 11.43
CA GLU A 55 -23.29 -11.12 11.70
C GLU A 55 -23.38 -10.21 10.46
N LEU A 56 -23.26 -10.78 9.26
CA LEU A 56 -23.39 -10.04 8.00
C LEU A 56 -24.77 -9.39 7.88
N PHE A 57 -25.82 -10.13 8.23
CA PHE A 57 -27.20 -9.65 8.20
C PHE A 57 -27.50 -8.63 9.31
N LYS A 58 -26.76 -8.68 10.43
CA LYS A 58 -26.95 -7.77 11.57
C LYS A 58 -26.24 -6.42 11.39
N LYS A 59 -25.19 -6.35 10.59
CA LYS A 59 -24.41 -5.11 10.35
C LYS A 59 -24.29 -4.82 8.84
N PRO A 60 -25.41 -4.55 8.12
CA PRO A 60 -25.41 -4.44 6.67
C PRO A 60 -24.54 -3.29 6.15
N ASN A 61 -24.31 -2.25 6.95
CA ASN A 61 -23.52 -1.09 6.52
C ASN A 61 -22.06 -1.43 6.18
N LYS A 62 -21.42 -2.36 6.92
CA LYS A 62 -20.04 -2.81 6.62
C LYS A 62 -20.04 -3.64 5.32
N PHE A 63 -21.06 -4.48 5.10
CA PHE A 63 -21.23 -5.30 3.91
C PHE A 63 -21.55 -4.47 2.67
N ILE A 64 -22.52 -3.55 2.74
CA ILE A 64 -22.90 -2.65 1.64
C ILE A 64 -21.72 -1.79 1.21
N PHE A 65 -20.89 -1.34 2.16
CA PHE A 65 -19.70 -0.56 1.84
C PHE A 65 -18.61 -1.41 1.15
N CYS A 66 -18.45 -2.67 1.58
CA CYS A 66 -17.57 -3.65 0.95
C CYS A 66 -18.08 -4.00 -0.46
N LEU A 67 -19.40 -4.20 -0.60
CA LEU A 67 -20.07 -4.48 -1.85
C LEU A 67 -19.90 -3.29 -2.79
N LEU A 68 -20.23 -2.06 -2.38
CA LEU A 68 -20.07 -0.86 -3.22
C LEU A 68 -18.61 -0.61 -3.63
N PHE A 69 -17.64 -0.82 -2.75
CA PHE A 69 -16.24 -0.56 -3.08
C PHE A 69 -15.65 -1.66 -3.99
N PHE A 70 -15.84 -2.94 -3.64
CA PHE A 70 -15.23 -4.05 -4.37
C PHE A 70 -16.08 -4.55 -5.54
N SER A 71 -17.40 -4.32 -5.56
CA SER A 71 -18.22 -4.55 -6.76
C SER A 71 -17.93 -3.51 -7.82
N VAL A 72 -17.78 -2.23 -7.46
CA VAL A 72 -17.46 -1.21 -8.46
C VAL A 72 -16.02 -1.34 -8.94
N TYR A 73 -15.05 -1.59 -8.05
CA TYR A 73 -13.68 -1.91 -8.45
C TYR A 73 -13.59 -3.21 -9.26
N GLY A 74 -14.31 -4.26 -8.85
CA GLY A 74 -14.34 -5.53 -9.55
C GLY A 74 -15.02 -5.47 -10.92
N PHE A 75 -16.22 -4.92 -10.98
CA PHE A 75 -16.99 -4.74 -12.21
C PHE A 75 -16.24 -3.85 -13.22
N SER A 76 -15.49 -2.87 -12.71
CA SER A 76 -14.66 -2.01 -13.54
C SER A 76 -13.49 -2.72 -14.23
N LEU A 77 -12.93 -3.76 -13.60
CA LEU A 77 -11.91 -4.62 -14.21
C LEU A 77 -12.51 -5.58 -15.24
N ILE A 78 -13.78 -5.98 -15.06
CA ILE A 78 -14.54 -6.82 -16.01
C ILE A 78 -14.80 -6.09 -17.34
N LEU A 79 -15.09 -4.80 -17.26
CA LEU A 79 -15.36 -3.97 -18.44
C LEU A 79 -14.12 -3.58 -19.24
N SER A 80 -12.92 -3.98 -18.81
CA SER A 80 -11.68 -3.71 -19.54
C SER A 80 -11.62 -4.53 -20.85
N PRO A 81 -11.32 -3.94 -22.02
CA PRO A 81 -11.09 -4.69 -23.25
C PRO A 81 -9.90 -5.67 -23.20
N SER A 82 -9.04 -5.60 -22.18
CA SER A 82 -7.97 -6.59 -21.90
C SER A 82 -8.43 -7.74 -20.98
N PHE A 83 -9.74 -7.88 -20.76
CA PHE A 83 -10.31 -8.87 -19.86
C PHE A 83 -10.00 -10.31 -20.29
N THR A 84 -9.45 -11.05 -19.35
CA THR A 84 -9.22 -12.49 -19.42
C THR A 84 -9.94 -13.15 -18.24
N TYR A 85 -10.31 -14.42 -18.38
CA TYR A 85 -10.95 -15.20 -17.32
C TYR A 85 -10.18 -15.20 -15.98
N LEU A 86 -8.88 -14.95 -16.01
CA LEU A 86 -8.04 -14.82 -14.81
C LEU A 86 -8.41 -13.58 -13.97
N TYR A 87 -8.80 -12.46 -14.59
CA TYR A 87 -9.20 -11.26 -13.85
C TYR A 87 -10.53 -11.44 -13.11
N SER A 88 -11.49 -12.21 -13.64
CA SER A 88 -12.72 -12.56 -12.90
C SER A 88 -12.43 -13.32 -11.61
N ILE A 89 -11.44 -14.22 -11.63
CA ILE A 89 -11.05 -14.98 -10.44
C ILE A 89 -10.42 -14.05 -9.39
N GLU A 90 -9.54 -13.13 -9.81
CA GLU A 90 -8.91 -12.17 -8.89
C GLU A 90 -9.93 -11.26 -8.20
N ILE A 91 -10.98 -10.84 -8.89
CA ILE A 91 -12.05 -10.02 -8.31
C ILE A 91 -12.80 -10.79 -7.23
N ILE A 92 -13.17 -12.05 -7.50
CA ILE A 92 -13.84 -12.91 -6.53
C ILE A 92 -12.95 -13.10 -5.29
N ILE A 93 -11.64 -13.29 -5.49
CA ILE A 93 -10.66 -13.38 -4.40
C ILE A 93 -10.64 -12.09 -3.57
N MET A 94 -10.49 -10.92 -4.21
CA MET A 94 -10.46 -9.63 -3.53
C MET A 94 -11.73 -9.37 -2.70
N PHE A 95 -12.90 -9.66 -3.28
CA PHE A 95 -14.19 -9.52 -2.60
C PHE A 95 -14.28 -10.44 -1.38
N THR A 96 -13.99 -11.73 -1.58
CA THR A 96 -14.11 -12.75 -0.52
C THR A 96 -13.18 -12.46 0.65
N ILE A 97 -11.93 -12.10 0.36
CA ILE A 97 -10.94 -11.73 1.38
C ILE A 97 -11.40 -10.49 2.16
N SER A 98 -11.91 -9.47 1.47
CA SER A 98 -12.34 -8.23 2.11
C SER A 98 -13.52 -8.45 3.05
N VAL A 99 -14.55 -9.16 2.59
CA VAL A 99 -15.71 -9.49 3.42
C VAL A 99 -15.27 -10.32 4.62
N PHE A 100 -14.39 -11.30 4.44
CA PHE A 100 -13.88 -12.07 5.57
C PHE A 100 -13.15 -11.19 6.59
N ILE A 101 -12.19 -10.35 6.18
CA ILE A 101 -11.46 -9.45 7.10
C ILE A 101 -12.43 -8.55 7.88
N LEU A 102 -13.48 -8.06 7.22
CA LEU A 102 -14.45 -7.17 7.86
C LEU A 102 -15.35 -7.85 8.88
N TYR A 103 -15.48 -9.18 8.89
CA TYR A 103 -16.44 -9.92 9.72
C TYR A 103 -15.83 -11.05 10.55
N VAL A 104 -14.55 -11.36 10.35
CA VAL A 104 -13.86 -12.34 11.17
C VAL A 104 -13.75 -11.85 12.62
N ASN A 105 -13.74 -12.79 13.57
CA ASN A 105 -13.57 -12.46 14.98
C ASN A 105 -12.22 -11.77 15.27
N GLU A 106 -12.16 -11.03 16.38
CA GLU A 106 -10.96 -10.28 16.79
C GLU A 106 -9.73 -11.18 16.95
N TYR A 107 -9.90 -12.41 17.45
CA TYR A 107 -8.79 -13.35 17.62
C TYR A 107 -8.10 -13.72 16.29
N HIS A 108 -8.86 -13.91 15.22
CA HIS A 108 -8.35 -14.23 13.90
C HIS A 108 -7.82 -12.99 13.17
N LEU A 109 -8.53 -11.86 13.27
CA LEU A 109 -8.03 -10.56 12.81
C LEU A 109 -6.65 -10.28 13.40
N ASP A 110 -6.50 -10.54 14.71
CA ASP A 110 -5.26 -10.34 15.42
C ASP A 110 -4.11 -11.20 14.90
N LYS A 111 -4.40 -12.46 14.58
CA LYS A 111 -3.42 -13.36 13.96
C LYS A 111 -3.01 -12.88 12.58
N ILE A 112 -3.97 -12.48 11.73
CA ILE A 112 -3.68 -11.96 10.38
C ILE A 112 -2.72 -10.78 10.46
N ILE A 113 -3.05 -9.78 11.29
CA ILE A 113 -2.23 -8.59 11.50
C ILE A 113 -0.83 -8.99 12.01
N ASN A 114 -0.76 -9.86 13.00
CA ASN A 114 0.51 -10.26 13.62
C ASN A 114 1.43 -10.99 12.64
N TYR A 115 0.89 -11.86 11.78
CA TYR A 115 1.70 -12.56 10.79
C TYR A 115 2.16 -11.63 9.67
N ILE A 116 1.31 -10.73 9.17
CA ILE A 116 1.72 -9.70 8.21
C ILE A 116 2.88 -8.88 8.79
N ILE A 117 2.76 -8.42 10.04
CA ILE A 117 3.81 -7.67 10.71
C ILE A 117 5.12 -8.46 10.81
N LYS A 118 5.07 -9.71 11.29
CA LYS A 118 6.26 -10.54 11.52
C LYS A 118 6.99 -10.87 10.21
N ILE A 119 6.24 -11.22 9.16
CA ILE A 119 6.82 -11.55 7.85
C ILE A 119 7.40 -10.30 7.19
N SER A 120 6.69 -9.17 7.23
CA SER A 120 7.22 -7.89 6.74
C SER A 120 8.48 -7.46 7.51
N LEU A 121 8.53 -7.68 8.83
CA LEU A 121 9.73 -7.46 9.64
C LEU A 121 10.89 -8.35 9.18
N LEU A 122 10.66 -9.64 8.95
CA LEU A 122 11.68 -10.56 8.45
C LEU A 122 12.27 -10.10 7.11
N PHE A 123 11.42 -9.70 6.16
CA PHE A 123 11.86 -9.23 4.86
C PHE A 123 12.57 -7.88 4.91
N ALA A 124 12.14 -6.99 5.81
CA ALA A 124 12.85 -5.74 6.08
C ALA A 124 14.24 -6.02 6.65
N LEU A 125 14.37 -6.95 7.62
CA LEU A 125 15.65 -7.37 8.19
C LEU A 125 16.61 -7.95 7.13
N GLY A 126 16.08 -8.77 6.22
CA GLY A 126 16.84 -9.28 5.08
C GLY A 126 17.36 -8.16 4.17
N ALA A 127 16.51 -7.17 3.85
CA ALA A 127 16.91 -6.03 3.04
C ALA A 127 18.01 -5.17 3.69
N ILE A 128 17.99 -4.98 5.02
CA ILE A 128 19.08 -4.29 5.76
C ILE A 128 20.38 -5.02 5.53
N PHE A 129 20.33 -6.33 5.75
CA PHE A 129 21.50 -7.16 5.75
C PHE A 129 22.16 -7.12 4.38
N VAL A 130 21.37 -7.25 3.30
CA VAL A 130 21.86 -7.11 1.93
C VAL A 130 22.42 -5.71 1.65
N SER A 131 21.70 -4.65 2.05
CA SER A 131 22.14 -3.27 1.85
C SER A 131 23.48 -2.99 2.53
N LEU A 132 23.64 -3.41 3.80
CA LEU A 132 24.89 -3.28 4.55
C LEU A 132 26.03 -4.09 3.92
N ILE A 133 25.76 -5.34 3.51
CA ILE A 133 26.78 -6.16 2.83
C ILE A 133 27.28 -5.46 1.58
N TYR A 134 26.39 -4.96 0.72
CA TYR A 134 26.83 -4.28 -0.50
C TYR A 134 27.52 -2.94 -0.23
N SER A 135 27.23 -2.28 0.89
CA SER A 135 27.93 -1.07 1.30
C SER A 135 29.33 -1.32 1.86
N PHE A 136 29.52 -2.40 2.61
CA PHE A 136 30.84 -2.74 3.18
C PHE A 136 31.70 -3.60 2.26
N ILE A 137 31.08 -4.40 1.38
CA ILE A 137 31.74 -5.30 0.44
C ILE A 137 31.13 -5.09 -0.97
N PRO A 138 31.47 -3.99 -1.65
CA PRO A 138 30.88 -3.65 -2.95
C PRO A 138 31.14 -4.69 -4.05
N THR A 139 32.18 -5.52 -3.91
CA THR A 139 32.50 -6.58 -4.87
C THR A 139 31.43 -7.68 -4.94
N LEU A 140 30.59 -7.83 -3.91
CA LEU A 140 29.47 -8.77 -3.91
C LEU A 140 28.23 -8.22 -4.63
N TYR A 141 28.20 -6.92 -4.95
CA TYR A 141 27.08 -6.30 -5.64
C TYR A 141 27.01 -6.78 -7.09
N ASN A 142 25.95 -7.53 -7.40
CA ASN A 142 25.68 -7.98 -8.75
C ASN A 142 24.71 -7.02 -9.46
N GLN A 143 25.22 -6.25 -10.43
CA GLN A 143 24.40 -5.34 -11.23
C GLN A 143 23.29 -6.04 -12.00
N ASN A 144 23.49 -7.29 -12.42
CA ASN A 144 22.48 -8.05 -13.15
C ASN A 144 21.28 -8.39 -12.26
N SER A 145 21.48 -8.52 -10.94
CA SER A 145 20.41 -8.77 -9.97
C SER A 145 19.38 -7.63 -9.90
N VAL A 146 19.75 -6.42 -10.31
CA VAL A 146 18.85 -5.25 -10.37
C VAL A 146 17.74 -5.44 -11.40
N TYR A 147 18.08 -6.09 -12.52
CA TYR A 147 17.20 -6.29 -13.67
C TYR A 147 16.47 -7.64 -13.65
N LEU A 148 16.74 -8.50 -12.67
CA LEU A 148 16.10 -9.81 -12.52
C LEU A 148 14.58 -9.74 -12.44
N VAL A 149 14.07 -8.65 -11.86
CA VAL A 149 12.64 -8.48 -11.60
C VAL A 149 12.17 -7.15 -12.14
N SER A 150 11.22 -7.20 -13.07
CA SER A 150 10.46 -6.08 -13.61
C SER A 150 8.96 -6.36 -13.51
N SER A 151 8.13 -5.34 -13.71
CA SER A 151 6.66 -5.46 -13.74
C SER A 151 6.14 -6.52 -14.72
N GLU A 152 6.91 -6.88 -15.74
CA GLU A 152 6.55 -7.85 -16.79
C GLU A 152 6.75 -9.31 -16.35
N THR A 153 7.56 -9.55 -15.32
CA THR A 153 7.95 -10.91 -14.87
C THR A 153 6.99 -11.53 -13.84
N SER A 154 5.84 -10.90 -13.57
CA SER A 154 5.02 -11.11 -12.37
C SER A 154 4.61 -12.56 -12.05
N ASN A 155 4.50 -13.42 -13.07
CA ASN A 155 4.13 -14.83 -12.92
C ASN A 155 5.25 -15.82 -13.25
N ASN A 156 6.41 -15.34 -13.71
CA ASN A 156 7.49 -16.22 -14.14
C ASN A 156 8.41 -16.58 -12.99
N TYR A 157 9.00 -17.77 -13.05
CA TYR A 157 10.12 -18.15 -12.20
C TYR A 157 11.26 -17.13 -12.36
N VAL A 158 11.83 -16.70 -11.24
CA VAL A 158 12.98 -15.79 -11.24
C VAL A 158 14.20 -16.58 -10.78
N ALA A 159 15.16 -16.76 -11.69
CA ALA A 159 16.44 -17.38 -11.36
C ALA A 159 17.32 -16.37 -10.59
N THR A 160 17.71 -16.71 -9.36
CA THR A 160 18.65 -15.89 -8.58
C THR A 160 20.05 -15.90 -9.20
N LEU A 161 20.75 -14.77 -9.13
CA LEU A 161 22.14 -14.65 -9.60
C LEU A 161 23.15 -14.58 -8.45
N SER A 162 22.66 -14.35 -7.24
CA SER A 162 23.44 -14.32 -6.00
C SER A 162 22.65 -14.97 -4.87
N ILE A 163 23.34 -15.55 -3.89
CA ILE A 163 22.71 -16.05 -2.67
C ILE A 163 22.05 -14.92 -1.87
N LEU A 164 22.53 -13.69 -2.01
CA LEU A 164 21.97 -12.50 -1.36
C LEU A 164 20.60 -12.12 -1.96
N ASP A 165 20.30 -12.53 -3.20
CA ASP A 165 19.01 -12.24 -3.85
C ASP A 165 17.84 -12.92 -3.11
N TYR A 166 18.09 -14.03 -2.41
CA TYR A 166 17.10 -14.68 -1.54
C TYR A 166 16.75 -13.88 -0.29
N LEU A 167 17.57 -12.91 0.10
CA LEU A 167 17.35 -12.07 1.28
C LEU A 167 16.82 -10.67 0.91
N GLY A 168 17.07 -10.22 -0.33
CA GLY A 168 16.48 -9.02 -0.90
C GLY A 168 17.19 -8.58 -2.18
N LEU A 169 16.44 -7.99 -3.12
CA LEU A 169 17.00 -7.58 -4.40
C LEU A 169 17.57 -6.16 -4.36
N PRO A 170 18.73 -5.92 -4.96
CA PRO A 170 19.21 -4.57 -5.17
C PRO A 170 18.26 -3.79 -6.10
N SER A 171 18.25 -2.48 -5.91
CA SER A 171 17.62 -1.49 -6.79
C SER A 171 18.72 -0.67 -7.45
N GLN A 172 18.42 -0.06 -8.60
CA GLN A 172 19.30 0.98 -9.14
C GLN A 172 19.45 2.13 -8.13
N GLY A 173 20.68 2.63 -8.05
CA GLY A 173 21.08 3.78 -7.24
C GLY A 173 21.47 3.45 -5.80
N GLY A 174 22.04 4.45 -5.13
CA GLY A 174 22.44 4.39 -3.73
C GLY A 174 22.60 5.80 -3.16
N LEU A 175 22.55 5.92 -1.84
CA LEU A 175 22.79 7.18 -1.15
C LEU A 175 24.26 7.26 -0.74
N ASN A 176 24.99 8.24 -1.28
CA ASN A 176 26.35 8.50 -0.82
C ASN A 176 26.29 9.30 0.49
N LEU A 177 26.69 8.68 1.61
CA LEU A 177 26.84 9.31 2.91
C LEU A 177 28.28 9.18 3.37
N PHE A 178 28.94 10.31 3.61
CA PHE A 178 30.29 10.35 4.21
C PHE A 178 31.32 9.46 3.50
N GLY A 179 31.24 9.36 2.17
CA GLY A 179 32.15 8.52 1.36
C GLY A 179 31.74 7.04 1.22
N PHE A 180 30.65 6.62 1.89
CA PHE A 180 30.07 5.28 1.73
C PHE A 180 28.81 5.34 0.86
N THR A 181 28.69 4.43 -0.10
CA THR A 181 27.45 4.27 -0.86
C THR A 181 26.54 3.27 -0.15
N LEU A 182 25.46 3.78 0.46
CA LEU A 182 24.35 2.96 0.94
C LEU A 182 23.54 2.45 -0.25
N GLN A 183 23.68 1.17 -0.54
CA GLN A 183 23.01 0.55 -1.70
C GLN A 183 21.52 0.40 -1.43
N LYS A 184 20.71 0.80 -2.41
CA LYS A 184 19.26 0.70 -2.31
C LYS A 184 18.80 -0.72 -2.57
N VAL A 185 17.88 -1.22 -1.76
CA VAL A 185 17.34 -2.58 -1.87
C VAL A 185 15.82 -2.48 -2.01
N LYS A 186 15.26 -3.09 -3.06
CA LYS A 186 13.81 -3.16 -3.30
C LYS A 186 13.15 -4.38 -2.64
N SER A 187 13.91 -5.15 -1.88
CA SER A 187 13.49 -6.42 -1.27
C SER A 187 12.93 -7.35 -2.37
N PHE A 188 11.78 -7.98 -2.20
CA PHE A 188 11.16 -8.81 -3.25
C PHE A 188 10.12 -8.06 -4.08
N SER A 189 10.14 -6.72 -4.10
CA SER A 189 9.24 -5.91 -4.92
C SER A 189 9.77 -5.73 -6.35
N SER A 190 8.88 -5.62 -7.36
CA SER A 190 9.27 -5.25 -8.73
C SER A 190 10.01 -3.91 -8.76
N GLU A 191 9.53 -2.96 -7.96
CA GLU A 191 10.03 -1.61 -7.84
C GLU A 191 9.96 -1.07 -6.40
N PRO A 192 10.81 -0.09 -6.04
CA PRO A 192 10.82 0.49 -4.70
C PRO A 192 9.52 1.17 -4.27
N SER A 193 8.70 1.68 -5.20
CA SER A 193 7.39 2.30 -4.86
C SER A 193 6.37 1.27 -4.42
N ALA A 194 6.32 0.10 -5.08
CA ALA A 194 5.41 -0.98 -4.70
C ALA A 194 5.73 -1.58 -3.33
N ALA A 195 6.99 -1.54 -2.89
CA ALA A 195 7.40 -1.96 -1.55
C ALA A 195 6.67 -1.18 -0.44
N LEU A 196 6.23 0.06 -0.71
CA LEU A 196 5.48 0.86 0.26
C LEU A 196 4.14 0.20 0.62
N SER A 197 3.45 -0.39 -0.36
CA SER A 197 2.19 -1.10 -0.12
C SER A 197 2.35 -2.34 0.77
N LEU A 198 3.58 -2.81 1.01
CA LEU A 198 3.91 -3.97 1.83
C LEU A 198 4.31 -3.58 3.25
N PHE A 199 5.20 -2.61 3.35
CA PHE A 199 5.83 -2.28 4.62
C PHE A 199 5.08 -1.18 5.39
N TYR A 200 4.43 -0.24 4.71
CA TYR A 200 3.67 0.81 5.40
C TYR A 200 2.41 0.29 6.09
N PRO A 201 1.58 -0.60 5.48
CA PRO A 201 0.46 -1.17 6.21
C PRO A 201 0.86 -1.93 7.47
N ALA A 202 1.93 -2.74 7.40
CA ALA A 202 2.47 -3.41 8.58
C ALA A 202 2.88 -2.40 9.66
N LEU A 203 3.62 -1.35 9.29
CA LEU A 203 4.03 -0.29 10.21
C LEU A 203 2.83 0.42 10.87
N ILE A 204 1.86 0.84 10.07
CA ILE A 204 0.65 1.52 10.55
C ILE A 204 -0.11 0.61 11.52
N LEU A 205 -0.31 -0.66 11.17
CA LEU A 205 -1.02 -1.60 12.03
C LEU A 205 -0.29 -1.84 13.35
N ILE A 206 1.04 -1.84 13.36
CA ILE A 206 1.81 -1.86 14.60
C ILE A 206 1.50 -0.63 15.46
N LEU A 207 1.56 0.57 14.88
CA LEU A 207 1.34 1.82 15.59
C LEU A 207 -0.09 1.95 16.13
N LEU A 208 -1.09 1.49 15.37
CA LEU A 208 -2.48 1.55 15.78
C LEU A 208 -2.82 0.52 16.86
N LYS A 209 -2.29 -0.71 16.75
CA LYS A 209 -2.69 -1.81 17.63
C LYS A 209 -1.80 -1.98 18.86
N TYR A 210 -0.48 -1.85 18.71
CA TYR A 210 0.49 -2.08 19.79
C TYR A 210 0.86 -0.81 20.57
N SER A 211 0.33 0.36 20.20
CA SER A 211 0.49 1.58 21.00
C SER A 211 -0.24 1.55 22.35
N VAL A 212 -1.17 0.60 22.53
CA VAL A 212 -1.94 0.37 23.76
C VAL A 212 -1.22 -0.63 24.70
N LEU A 213 -0.35 -1.49 24.20
CA LEU A 213 0.35 -2.53 24.98
C LEU A 213 1.73 -2.03 25.42
N LYS A 214 2.01 -2.11 26.74
CA LYS A 214 3.13 -1.41 27.41
C LYS A 214 4.55 -1.93 27.13
N GLU A 215 4.75 -3.03 26.39
CA GLU A 215 6.07 -3.63 26.11
C GLU A 215 6.19 -3.99 24.61
N SER A 216 7.24 -3.74 23.83
CA SER A 216 8.59 -3.20 24.00
C SER A 216 8.89 -2.24 22.84
N ASN A 217 9.09 -0.97 23.17
CA ASN A 217 8.78 0.17 22.29
C ASN A 217 9.91 0.65 21.35
N TYR A 218 11.12 0.12 21.46
CA TYR A 218 12.30 0.62 20.73
C TYR A 218 12.64 -0.23 19.49
N LYS A 219 12.34 -1.54 19.50
CA LYS A 219 12.58 -2.45 18.37
C LYS A 219 11.61 -2.18 17.21
N VAL A 220 10.35 -1.90 17.55
CA VAL A 220 9.33 -1.45 16.61
C VAL A 220 9.71 -0.09 16.01
N LEU A 221 10.11 0.88 16.84
CA LEU A 221 10.50 2.22 16.39
C LEU A 221 11.76 2.19 15.50
N ALA A 222 12.77 1.40 15.86
CA ALA A 222 13.99 1.24 15.06
C ALA A 222 13.70 0.57 13.70
N LEU A 223 12.80 -0.42 13.64
CA LEU A 223 12.36 -1.03 12.38
C LEU A 223 11.49 -0.09 11.53
N SER A 224 10.66 0.72 12.19
CA SER A 224 9.83 1.76 11.58
C SER A 224 10.70 2.79 10.87
N VAL A 225 11.71 3.30 11.59
CA VAL A 225 12.74 4.21 11.08
C VAL A 225 13.57 3.54 9.99
N PHE A 226 13.84 2.24 10.12
CA PHE A 226 14.56 1.48 9.10
C PHE A 226 13.81 1.35 7.76
N ILE A 227 12.51 1.00 7.78
CA ILE A 227 11.64 0.94 6.59
C ILE A 227 11.50 2.33 5.96
N LEU A 228 11.44 3.37 6.79
CA LEU A 228 11.34 4.77 6.38
C LEU A 228 12.63 5.29 5.69
N PHE A 229 13.81 4.81 6.07
CA PHE A 229 15.09 5.33 5.57
C PHE A 229 15.72 4.50 4.44
N PHE A 230 15.61 3.17 4.44
CA PHE A 230 16.46 2.33 3.55
C PHE A 230 15.78 1.85 2.26
N ILE A 231 14.46 2.02 2.11
CA ILE A 231 13.75 1.71 0.85
C ILE A 231 13.85 2.87 -0.17
N PHE A 232 14.42 4.03 0.21
CA PHE A 232 14.72 5.20 -0.63
C PHE A 232 13.78 5.42 -1.82
N SER A 233 12.47 5.51 -1.55
CA SER A 233 11.58 6.22 -2.47
C SER A 233 11.33 7.60 -1.87
N LEU A 234 11.50 8.65 -2.68
CA LEU A 234 11.12 10.03 -2.35
C LEU A 234 9.70 10.08 -1.76
N LEU A 235 8.82 9.20 -2.26
CA LEU A 235 7.44 9.05 -1.84
C LEU A 235 7.31 8.61 -0.36
N GLY A 236 8.22 7.77 0.16
CA GLY A 236 8.24 7.40 1.58
C GLY A 236 8.58 8.59 2.50
N ILE A 237 9.56 9.41 2.10
CA ILE A 237 9.91 10.66 2.80
C ILE A 237 8.73 11.64 2.78
N LEU A 238 8.08 11.79 1.63
CA LEU A 238 6.90 12.64 1.49
C LEU A 238 5.75 12.18 2.39
N ILE A 239 5.46 10.87 2.45
CA ILE A 239 4.43 10.32 3.36
C ILE A 239 4.77 10.67 4.82
N PHE A 240 6.04 10.54 5.22
CA PHE A 240 6.47 10.85 6.58
C PHE A 240 6.31 12.33 6.91
N LEU A 241 6.79 13.23 6.04
CA LEU A 241 6.62 14.68 6.21
C LEU A 241 5.15 15.09 6.25
N LEU A 242 4.34 14.53 5.34
CA LEU A 242 2.90 14.76 5.28
C LEU A 242 2.22 14.34 6.59
N SER A 243 2.70 13.29 7.26
CA SER A 243 2.12 12.84 8.54
C SER A 243 2.25 13.87 9.65
N PHE A 244 3.33 14.65 9.69
CA PHE A 244 3.48 15.77 10.63
C PHE A 244 2.54 16.91 10.28
N VAL A 245 2.41 17.25 9.00
CA VAL A 245 1.46 18.28 8.55
C VAL A 245 0.04 17.89 8.96
N ILE A 246 -0.39 16.67 8.69
CA ILE A 246 -1.72 16.16 9.07
C ILE A 246 -1.89 16.15 10.59
N THR A 247 -0.84 15.82 11.36
CA THR A 247 -0.88 15.91 12.82
C THR A 247 -1.19 17.34 13.30
N ILE A 248 -0.57 18.34 12.69
CA ILE A 248 -0.84 19.76 12.99
C ILE A 248 -2.28 20.11 12.59
N LEU A 249 -2.72 19.67 11.41
CA LEU A 249 -4.09 19.90 10.94
C LEU A 249 -5.12 19.30 11.89
N PHE A 250 -4.97 18.03 12.29
CA PHE A 250 -5.94 17.34 13.14
C PHE A 250 -6.08 17.96 14.54
N LYS A 251 -5.10 18.75 15.00
CA LYS A 251 -5.19 19.55 16.23
C LYS A 251 -6.09 20.78 16.09
N LEU A 252 -6.40 21.23 14.88
CA LEU A 252 -7.30 22.36 14.67
C LEU A 252 -8.73 22.00 15.12
N LYS A 253 -9.46 23.00 15.62
CA LYS A 253 -10.80 22.78 16.17
C LYS A 253 -11.82 22.45 15.08
N ASP A 254 -11.74 23.12 13.93
CA ASP A 254 -12.74 23.04 12.87
C ASP A 254 -12.41 21.95 11.83
N LYS A 255 -13.32 20.97 11.67
CA LYS A 255 -13.19 19.86 10.72
C LYS A 255 -13.22 20.32 9.26
N ILE A 256 -13.94 21.40 8.95
CA ILE A 256 -14.06 21.94 7.59
C ILE A 256 -12.76 22.60 7.18
N VAL A 257 -12.17 23.42 8.08
CA VAL A 257 -10.86 24.05 7.86
C VAL A 257 -9.78 22.99 7.66
N ILE A 258 -9.79 21.93 8.47
CA ILE A 258 -8.90 20.78 8.31
C ILE A 258 -9.03 20.14 6.93
N PHE A 259 -10.26 19.92 6.47
CA PHE A 259 -10.54 19.32 5.18
C PHE A 259 -10.07 20.20 4.02
N ILE A 260 -10.38 21.50 4.05
CA ILE A 260 -9.98 22.47 3.03
C ILE A 260 -8.46 22.56 2.96
N ILE A 261 -7.76 22.69 4.09
CA ILE A 261 -6.29 22.76 4.10
C ILE A 261 -5.68 21.46 3.59
N THR A 262 -6.29 20.31 3.86
CA THR A 262 -5.80 19.02 3.34
C THR A 262 -6.00 18.90 1.83
N ILE A 263 -7.12 19.40 1.30
CA ILE A 263 -7.32 19.51 -0.15
C ILE A 263 -6.27 20.44 -0.75
N ILE A 264 -6.09 21.64 -0.20
CA ILE A 264 -5.12 22.61 -0.70
C ILE A 264 -3.71 22.03 -0.64
N ALA A 265 -3.33 21.36 0.45
CA ALA A 265 -2.04 20.69 0.57
C ALA A 265 -1.90 19.57 -0.45
N THR A 266 -2.94 18.77 -0.68
CA THR A 266 -2.91 17.70 -1.69
C THR A 266 -2.76 18.29 -3.10
N ILE A 267 -3.53 19.34 -3.42
CA ILE A 267 -3.43 20.07 -4.69
C ILE A 267 -2.01 20.64 -4.84
N PHE A 268 -1.48 21.30 -3.80
CA PHE A 268 -0.14 21.85 -3.78
C PHE A 268 0.94 20.77 -3.98
N PHE A 269 0.82 19.60 -3.33
CA PHE A 269 1.75 18.50 -3.55
C PHE A 269 1.63 17.91 -4.95
N THR A 270 0.41 17.79 -5.50
CA THR A 270 0.23 17.35 -6.89
C THR A 270 0.78 18.35 -7.88
N THR A 271 0.63 19.67 -7.63
CA THR A 271 1.19 20.70 -8.50
C THR A 271 2.71 20.80 -8.36
N LEU A 272 3.26 20.59 -7.18
CA LEU A 272 4.71 20.56 -6.97
C LEU A 272 5.35 19.34 -7.68
N ILE A 273 4.63 18.22 -7.72
CA ILE A 273 5.02 17.04 -8.51
C ILE A 273 4.82 17.28 -10.01
N SER A 274 3.80 18.05 -10.41
CA SER A 274 3.60 18.40 -11.83
C SER A 274 4.64 19.39 -12.35
N GLU A 275 5.07 20.32 -11.50
CA GLU A 275 6.09 21.33 -11.77
C GLU A 275 7.49 20.85 -11.39
N MET A 276 7.69 19.54 -11.20
CA MET A 276 8.97 19.00 -10.78
C MET A 276 10.07 19.29 -11.81
N ASP A 277 9.73 19.49 -13.09
CA ASP A 277 10.67 19.94 -14.12
C ASP A 277 11.25 21.33 -13.81
N ASN A 278 10.42 22.27 -13.33
CA ASN A 278 10.86 23.59 -12.92
C ASN A 278 11.66 23.54 -11.62
N VAL A 279 11.25 22.71 -10.64
CA VAL A 279 12.01 22.49 -9.40
C VAL A 279 13.36 21.85 -9.68
N VAL A 280 13.40 20.83 -10.56
CA VAL A 280 14.63 20.16 -10.98
C VAL A 280 15.52 21.14 -11.74
N GLN A 281 14.98 21.94 -12.68
CA GLN A 281 15.75 22.98 -13.37
C GLN A 281 16.33 24.03 -12.42
N LEU A 282 15.56 24.45 -11.41
CA LEU A 282 15.99 25.43 -10.41
C LEU A 282 17.09 24.86 -9.49
N ILE A 283 17.04 23.55 -9.20
CA ILE A 283 18.09 22.84 -8.46
C ILE A 283 19.32 22.60 -9.36
N THR A 284 19.15 22.16 -10.60
CA THR A 284 20.26 21.86 -11.54
C THR A 284 20.94 23.12 -12.07
N GLY A 285 20.22 24.25 -12.13
CA GLY A 285 20.77 25.56 -12.52
C GLY A 285 21.82 26.10 -11.54
N THR A 286 22.01 25.45 -10.38
CA THR A 286 23.01 25.81 -9.38
C THR A 286 24.26 24.92 -9.36
N GLY A 287 24.40 23.93 -10.24
CA GLY A 287 25.60 23.07 -10.21
C GLY A 287 25.80 22.20 -11.44
N ALA A 288 26.12 22.80 -12.59
CA ALA A 288 26.28 22.15 -13.89
C ALA A 288 27.46 21.13 -14.02
N GLU A 289 28.09 20.67 -12.94
CA GLU A 289 29.33 19.87 -13.02
C GLU A 289 29.30 18.49 -12.33
N TYR A 290 28.23 18.11 -11.63
CA TYR A 290 28.15 16.78 -11.01
C TYR A 290 27.27 15.84 -11.85
N ASN A 291 27.80 14.69 -12.27
CA ASN A 291 27.11 13.61 -12.99
C ASN A 291 25.67 13.36 -12.47
N PHE A 292 24.67 13.95 -13.12
CA PHE A 292 23.26 14.01 -12.69
C PHE A 292 22.42 12.80 -13.14
N THR A 293 22.95 11.59 -13.06
CA THR A 293 22.17 10.37 -13.41
C THR A 293 20.94 10.19 -12.53
N LEU A 294 21.03 10.46 -11.22
CA LEU A 294 19.90 10.32 -10.30
C LEU A 294 18.81 11.38 -10.53
N MET A 295 19.18 12.63 -10.82
CA MET A 295 18.21 13.70 -11.08
C MET A 295 17.52 13.53 -12.43
N SER A 296 18.24 13.10 -13.47
CA SER A 296 17.65 12.83 -14.79
C SER A 296 16.70 11.62 -14.74
N GLU A 297 17.05 10.55 -14.01
CA GLU A 297 16.16 9.41 -13.77
C GLU A 297 14.89 9.83 -13.02
N LYS A 298 14.99 10.71 -12.01
CA LYS A 298 13.82 11.22 -11.28
C LYS A 298 12.97 12.15 -12.12
N ARG A 299 13.58 12.96 -12.98
CA ARG A 299 12.89 13.77 -13.96
C ARG A 299 12.06 12.91 -14.90
N ASN A 300 12.68 11.91 -15.53
CA ASN A 300 11.98 10.99 -16.44
C ASN A 300 10.85 10.25 -15.74
N SER A 301 11.09 9.71 -14.53
CA SER A 301 10.05 9.06 -13.74
C SER A 301 8.87 9.97 -13.41
N THR A 302 9.09 11.28 -13.28
CA THR A 302 8.03 12.24 -12.94
C THR A 302 7.27 12.68 -14.18
N LEU A 303 7.97 12.90 -15.29
CA LEU A 303 7.35 13.15 -16.59
C LEU A 303 6.43 12.00 -17.00
N THR A 304 6.88 10.74 -16.90
CA THR A 304 6.04 9.56 -17.20
C THR A 304 4.80 9.49 -16.32
N ARG A 305 4.91 9.90 -15.06
CA ARG A 305 3.79 9.94 -14.12
C ARG A 305 2.79 11.04 -14.49
N LEU A 306 3.28 12.22 -14.87
CA LEU A 306 2.46 13.34 -15.29
C LEU A 306 1.74 13.04 -16.61
N THR A 307 2.42 12.45 -17.60
CA THR A 307 1.78 12.04 -18.85
C THR A 307 0.70 11.00 -18.58
N SER A 308 1.01 9.96 -17.78
CA SER A 308 0.01 8.96 -17.35
C SER A 308 -1.20 9.59 -16.65
N PHE A 309 -1.01 10.67 -15.89
CA PHE A 309 -2.10 11.39 -15.21
C PHE A 309 -2.99 12.11 -16.22
N TRP A 310 -2.40 12.85 -17.17
CA TRP A 310 -3.15 13.57 -18.21
C TRP A 310 -3.88 12.64 -19.17
N ASP A 311 -3.22 11.56 -19.59
CA ASP A 311 -3.82 10.54 -20.44
C ASP A 311 -5.02 9.89 -19.73
N ALA A 312 -4.90 9.63 -18.43
CA ALA A 312 -5.99 9.08 -17.64
C ALA A 312 -7.18 10.04 -17.55
N ILE A 313 -6.95 11.33 -17.29
CA ILE A 313 -8.01 12.35 -17.26
C ILE A 313 -8.70 12.47 -18.61
N SER A 314 -7.93 12.56 -19.70
CA SER A 314 -8.46 12.66 -21.07
C SER A 314 -9.35 11.45 -21.38
N THR A 315 -8.89 10.26 -21.02
CA THR A 315 -9.62 9.02 -21.24
C THR A 315 -10.91 8.94 -20.39
N ILE A 316 -10.87 9.32 -19.12
CA ILE A 316 -12.07 9.38 -18.26
C ILE A 316 -13.09 10.39 -18.81
N LYS A 317 -12.64 11.54 -19.34
CA LYS A 317 -13.52 12.52 -19.97
C LYS A 317 -14.23 11.95 -21.19
N ASN A 318 -13.54 11.13 -21.98
CA ASN A 318 -14.08 10.51 -23.19
C ASN A 318 -14.90 9.24 -22.87
N MET A 319 -14.62 8.57 -21.76
CA MET A 319 -15.28 7.35 -21.28
C MET A 319 -15.76 7.51 -19.82
N PRO A 320 -16.77 8.38 -19.57
CA PRO A 320 -17.17 8.75 -18.22
C PRO A 320 -17.79 7.60 -17.41
N PHE A 321 -18.17 6.51 -18.06
CA PHE A 321 -18.69 5.29 -17.43
C PHE A 321 -17.63 4.19 -17.27
N GLY A 322 -16.37 4.46 -17.61
CA GLY A 322 -15.25 3.51 -17.47
C GLY A 322 -15.04 2.61 -18.69
N GLY A 323 -14.37 1.47 -18.48
CA GLY A 323 -14.11 0.46 -19.51
C GLY A 323 -12.97 0.80 -20.49
N SER A 324 -12.06 1.69 -20.10
CA SER A 324 -10.99 2.14 -21.01
C SER A 324 -9.93 1.08 -21.33
N GLY A 325 -9.77 0.09 -20.45
CA GLY A 325 -8.71 -0.93 -20.52
C GLY A 325 -7.29 -0.42 -20.36
N GLN A 326 -7.14 0.88 -20.13
CA GLN A 326 -5.89 1.50 -19.77
C GLN A 326 -5.61 1.33 -18.28
N THR A 327 -4.33 1.27 -17.92
CA THR A 327 -3.88 1.32 -16.53
C THR A 327 -3.10 2.60 -16.32
N SER A 328 -3.45 3.33 -15.27
CA SER A 328 -2.70 4.50 -14.82
C SER A 328 -1.62 4.06 -13.85
N MET A 329 -0.40 4.51 -14.11
CA MET A 329 0.73 4.37 -13.20
C MET A 329 0.61 5.34 -12.00
N THR A 330 -0.23 6.36 -12.14
CA THR A 330 -0.46 7.42 -11.14
C THR A 330 -1.87 7.40 -10.59
N SER A 331 -2.00 7.83 -9.33
CA SER A 331 -3.28 8.04 -8.64
C SER A 331 -4.22 6.83 -8.64
N LEU A 332 -4.41 6.19 -7.49
CA LEU A 332 -5.42 5.14 -7.37
C LEU A 332 -6.84 5.66 -7.72
N PHE A 333 -7.12 6.94 -7.48
CA PHE A 333 -8.38 7.57 -7.88
C PHE A 333 -8.60 7.58 -9.40
N LEU A 334 -7.58 7.92 -10.18
CA LEU A 334 -7.66 7.86 -11.64
C LEU A 334 -7.72 6.43 -12.16
N GLN A 335 -7.00 5.49 -11.53
CA GLN A 335 -7.11 4.07 -11.89
C GLN A 335 -8.55 3.56 -11.73
N VAL A 336 -9.20 3.91 -10.61
CA VAL A 336 -10.62 3.59 -10.37
C VAL A 336 -11.53 4.26 -11.39
N GLY A 337 -11.20 5.48 -11.83
CA GLY A 337 -11.95 6.18 -12.88
C GLY A 337 -11.80 5.57 -14.26
N LEU A 338 -10.60 5.16 -14.64
CA LEU A 338 -10.33 4.53 -15.94
C LEU A 338 -11.08 3.22 -16.10
N SER A 339 -11.21 2.47 -15.01
CA SER A 339 -11.92 1.21 -15.00
C SER A 339 -13.43 1.46 -14.86
N GLY A 340 -13.87 2.22 -13.87
CA GLY A 340 -15.27 2.25 -13.40
C GLY A 340 -16.00 3.58 -13.62
N GLY A 341 -15.35 4.53 -14.28
CA GLY A 341 -15.89 5.83 -14.59
C GLY A 341 -16.02 6.75 -13.38
N VAL A 342 -16.73 7.86 -13.60
CA VAL A 342 -16.92 8.93 -12.62
C VAL A 342 -17.69 8.44 -11.39
N ILE A 343 -18.64 7.51 -11.56
CA ILE A 343 -19.41 6.95 -10.44
C ILE A 343 -18.48 6.19 -9.49
N ALA A 344 -17.56 5.39 -10.02
CA ALA A 344 -16.57 4.68 -9.22
C ALA A 344 -15.64 5.63 -8.47
N MET A 345 -15.19 6.68 -9.15
CA MET A 345 -14.38 7.74 -8.53
C MET A 345 -15.10 8.38 -7.35
N LEU A 346 -16.38 8.71 -7.50
CA LEU A 346 -17.19 9.33 -6.43
C LEU A 346 -17.37 8.38 -5.24
N LEU A 347 -17.68 7.11 -5.48
CA LEU A 347 -17.80 6.12 -4.42
C LEU A 347 -16.47 5.94 -3.66
N TYR A 348 -15.35 5.91 -4.39
CA TYR A 348 -14.03 5.81 -3.78
C TYR A 348 -13.67 7.06 -2.98
N LEU A 349 -14.02 8.25 -3.47
CA LEU A 349 -13.85 9.50 -2.73
C LEU A 349 -14.66 9.48 -1.43
N ILE A 350 -15.93 9.05 -1.46
CA ILE A 350 -16.77 8.92 -0.27
C ILE A 350 -16.13 7.96 0.75
N PHE A 351 -15.57 6.84 0.28
CA PHE A 351 -14.85 5.89 1.14
C PHE A 351 -13.67 6.53 1.87
N ILE A 352 -12.79 7.20 1.13
CA ILE A 352 -11.60 7.85 1.70
C ILE A 352 -11.99 8.99 2.65
N LEU A 353 -13.01 9.78 2.30
CA LEU A 353 -13.54 10.83 3.16
C LEU A 353 -14.14 10.26 4.46
N SER A 354 -14.85 9.13 4.39
CA SER A 354 -15.38 8.45 5.57
C SER A 354 -14.26 8.04 6.53
N LEU A 355 -13.22 7.40 6.02
CA LEU A 355 -12.02 7.03 6.79
C LEU A 355 -11.32 8.25 7.38
N TYR A 356 -11.22 9.33 6.60
CA TYR A 356 -10.60 10.57 7.01
C TYR A 356 -11.32 11.22 8.20
N PHE A 357 -12.64 11.40 8.10
CA PHE A 357 -13.42 12.01 9.17
C PHE A 357 -13.47 11.16 10.44
N LYS A 358 -13.55 9.83 10.30
CA LYS A 358 -13.41 8.90 11.43
C LYS A 358 -12.02 8.97 12.08
N SER A 359 -10.97 9.08 11.27
CA SER A 359 -9.62 9.23 11.83
C SER A 359 -9.47 10.52 12.64
N ILE A 360 -10.15 11.61 12.25
CA ILE A 360 -10.17 12.84 13.05
C ILE A 360 -10.88 12.65 14.39
N SER A 361 -12.04 11.97 14.43
CA SER A 361 -12.75 11.72 15.71
C SER A 361 -11.89 10.89 16.64
N VAL A 362 -11.36 9.77 16.16
CA VAL A 362 -10.53 8.86 16.95
C VAL A 362 -9.21 9.54 17.36
N PHE A 363 -8.61 10.38 16.51
CA PHE A 363 -7.41 11.16 16.86
C PHE A 363 -7.67 12.14 18.01
N LYS A 364 -8.83 12.82 18.01
CA LYS A 364 -9.20 13.76 19.07
C LYS A 364 -9.50 13.04 20.40
N ALA A 365 -10.07 11.83 20.33
CA ALA A 365 -10.39 11.03 21.52
C ALA A 365 -9.17 10.35 22.15
N SER A 366 -8.15 9.99 21.36
CA SER A 366 -6.97 9.28 21.87
C SER A 366 -6.03 10.19 22.68
N ASN A 367 -5.37 9.63 23.70
CA ASN A 367 -4.29 10.29 24.44
C ASN A 367 -2.89 9.80 24.05
N SER A 368 -2.77 8.68 23.31
CA SER A 368 -1.46 8.10 22.96
C SER A 368 -0.85 8.79 21.75
N ILE A 369 0.36 9.36 21.91
CA ILE A 369 1.11 10.01 20.83
C ILE A 369 1.41 9.01 19.70
N LYS A 370 1.78 7.78 20.05
CA LYS A 370 2.10 6.71 19.07
C LYS A 370 0.88 6.37 18.22
N PHE A 371 -0.26 6.26 18.87
CA PHE A 371 -1.53 5.98 18.22
C PHE A 371 -1.94 7.12 17.28
N LYS A 372 -1.83 8.37 17.75
CA LYS A 372 -2.06 9.58 16.95
C LYS A 372 -1.17 9.61 15.71
N PHE A 373 0.12 9.30 15.88
CA PHE A 373 1.07 9.23 14.78
C PHE A 373 0.73 8.11 13.78
N GLY A 374 0.31 6.93 14.27
CA GLY A 374 -0.18 5.85 13.42
C GLY A 374 -1.39 6.24 12.57
N LEU A 375 -2.36 6.94 13.17
CA LEU A 375 -3.54 7.47 12.45
C LEU A 375 -3.13 8.48 11.37
N THR A 376 -2.26 9.44 11.70
CA THR A 376 -1.85 10.46 10.73
C THR A 376 -1.00 9.89 9.62
N LEU A 377 -0.11 8.92 9.92
CA LEU A 377 0.68 8.20 8.93
C LEU A 377 -0.22 7.40 7.97
N MET A 378 -1.25 6.74 8.50
CA MET A 378 -2.25 6.05 7.69
C MET A 378 -2.96 7.01 6.74
N ILE A 379 -3.44 8.16 7.22
CA ILE A 379 -4.05 9.16 6.35
C ILE A 379 -3.06 9.68 5.30
N SER A 380 -1.80 9.91 5.65
CA SER A 380 -0.78 10.32 4.68
C SER A 380 -0.60 9.27 3.58
N VAL A 381 -0.55 7.99 3.93
CA VAL A 381 -0.52 6.90 2.95
C VAL A 381 -1.78 6.91 2.08
N LEU A 382 -2.97 7.04 2.67
CA LEU A 382 -4.23 7.11 1.92
C LEU A 382 -4.24 8.29 0.94
N LEU A 383 -3.81 9.48 1.35
CA LEU A 383 -3.78 10.66 0.48
C LEU A 383 -2.77 10.50 -0.66
N VAL A 384 -1.56 10.01 -0.36
CA VAL A 384 -0.51 9.83 -1.38
C VAL A 384 -0.88 8.72 -2.36
N THR A 385 -1.51 7.63 -1.90
CA THR A 385 -1.97 6.56 -2.79
C THR A 385 -3.16 7.02 -3.64
N PHE A 386 -4.09 7.75 -3.04
CA PHE A 386 -5.18 8.37 -3.76
C PHE A 386 -4.68 9.31 -4.87
N SER A 387 -3.69 10.16 -4.59
CA SER A 387 -3.28 11.24 -5.50
C SER A 387 -2.08 10.93 -6.41
N LEU A 388 -1.13 10.10 -5.97
CA LEU A 388 0.19 9.99 -6.64
C LEU A 388 0.53 8.60 -7.14
N THR A 389 0.06 7.53 -6.51
CA THR A 389 0.49 6.17 -6.89
C THR A 389 -0.60 5.11 -6.75
N ALA A 390 -0.86 4.38 -7.82
CA ALA A 390 -1.72 3.19 -7.81
C ALA A 390 -0.94 1.88 -7.60
N TYR A 391 0.39 1.90 -7.71
CA TYR A 391 1.26 0.72 -7.69
C TYR A 391 1.15 -0.07 -6.38
N GLY A 392 0.81 -1.35 -6.48
CA GLY A 392 0.58 -2.25 -5.34
C GLY A 392 -0.76 -2.06 -4.64
N TRP A 393 -1.31 -0.85 -4.64
CA TRP A 393 -2.58 -0.53 -3.98
C TRP A 393 -3.83 -0.97 -4.77
N ALA A 394 -3.70 -1.09 -6.10
CA ALA A 394 -4.69 -1.68 -7.00
C ALA A 394 -4.69 -3.22 -7.03
N THR A 395 -4.02 -3.89 -6.08
CA THR A 395 -3.87 -5.36 -6.06
C THR A 395 -4.52 -5.98 -4.81
N ILE A 396 -4.61 -7.32 -4.75
CA ILE A 396 -5.14 -8.05 -3.58
C ILE A 396 -4.45 -7.62 -2.28
N GLN A 397 -3.15 -7.34 -2.33
CA GLN A 397 -2.38 -6.82 -1.20
C GLN A 397 -2.91 -5.46 -0.71
N GLY A 398 -3.16 -4.53 -1.64
CA GLY A 398 -3.77 -3.23 -1.34
C GLY A 398 -5.16 -3.36 -0.75
N VAL A 399 -5.97 -4.25 -1.31
CA VAL A 399 -7.31 -4.59 -0.82
C VAL A 399 -7.29 -5.08 0.64
N ILE A 400 -6.38 -6.01 0.96
CA ILE A 400 -6.18 -6.49 2.33
C ILE A 400 -5.79 -5.32 3.25
N ALA A 401 -4.85 -4.47 2.84
CA ALA A 401 -4.42 -3.31 3.62
C ALA A 401 -5.57 -2.34 3.90
N PHE A 402 -6.36 -1.97 2.90
CA PHE A 402 -7.52 -1.08 3.07
C PHE A 402 -8.60 -1.68 3.98
N SER A 403 -8.90 -2.98 3.81
CA SER A 403 -9.87 -3.68 4.65
C SER A 403 -9.42 -3.74 6.12
N LEU A 404 -8.12 -3.97 6.37
CA LEU A 404 -7.55 -3.93 7.72
C LEU A 404 -7.59 -2.53 8.33
N PHE A 405 -7.21 -1.48 7.58
CA PHE A 405 -7.32 -0.10 8.06
C PHE A 405 -8.76 0.28 8.41
N TYR A 406 -9.70 -0.03 7.52
CA TYR A 406 -11.11 0.24 7.78
C TYR A 406 -11.61 -0.51 9.00
N ARG A 407 -11.31 -1.82 9.12
CA ARG A 407 -11.75 -2.64 10.25
C ARG A 407 -11.24 -2.06 11.57
N VAL A 408 -9.93 -1.84 11.68
CA VAL A 408 -9.27 -1.32 12.89
C VAL A 408 -9.87 0.03 13.32
N ILE A 409 -10.02 0.99 12.40
CA ILE A 409 -10.63 2.30 12.75
C ILE A 409 -12.11 2.14 13.13
N SER A 410 -12.85 1.32 12.38
CA SER A 410 -14.30 1.15 12.60
C SER A 410 -14.62 0.56 13.97
N ASP A 411 -13.76 -0.31 14.47
CA ASP A 411 -13.94 -0.92 15.79
C ASP A 411 -13.49 0.04 16.90
N LEU A 412 -12.57 0.97 16.62
CA LEU A 412 -12.13 2.00 17.56
C LEU A 412 -13.14 3.13 17.76
N ASP A 413 -13.97 3.45 16.76
CA ASP A 413 -15.08 4.41 16.89
C ASP A 413 -16.06 3.99 18.01
N ILE A 414 -16.26 2.68 18.21
CA ILE A 414 -17.16 2.11 19.24
C ILE A 414 -16.67 2.48 20.66
N TYR A 415 -15.36 2.57 20.86
CA TYR A 415 -14.76 2.92 22.16
C TYR A 415 -14.61 4.43 22.38
N SER A 416 -14.89 5.24 21.36
CA SER A 416 -14.77 6.71 21.42
C SER A 416 -16.11 7.43 21.62
N ALA A 417 -17.22 6.69 21.68
CA ALA A 417 -18.47 7.25 22.17
C ALA A 417 -18.27 7.64 23.65
N PRO A 418 -18.41 8.92 24.02
CA PRO A 418 -18.40 9.28 25.43
C PRO A 418 -19.55 8.52 26.07
N GLU A 419 -19.23 7.66 27.04
CA GLU A 419 -20.20 7.28 28.05
C GLU A 419 -20.76 8.60 28.57
N LYS A 420 -22.03 8.88 28.25
CA LYS A 420 -22.79 9.92 28.92
C LYS A 420 -22.87 9.47 30.38
N ILE A 421 -21.94 9.95 31.20
CA ILE A 421 -22.09 10.00 32.64
C ILE A 421 -22.96 11.22 32.96
#